data_AF-A0A521MUV3-F1
#
_entry.id   AF-A0A521MUV3-F1
#
_cell.length_a   1.000
_cell.length_b   1.000
_cell.length_c   1.000
_cell.angle_alpha   90.00
_cell.angle_beta   90.00
_cell.angle_gamma   90.00
#
_symmetry.space_group_name_H-M   'P 1'
#
loop_
_entity.id
_entity.type
_entity.pdbx_description
1 polymer ?
#
loop_
_entity_poly.entity_id
_entity_poly.type
_entity_poly.pdbx_seq_one_letter_code
_entity_poly.pdbx_strand_id
1 'polypeptide(L)'
;MSILSAIAPLAVLAEETTPDPDTVTPGIIGFIVTFLVAVITVLLIIDMVRRVRRVNYRAQVRDELESELAAQKAAGSGDATTASGASGTDGPKA
;
A
#
# COMPACT_ATOMS: atom_id res chain seq x y z
N MET A 1 -0.83 -21.24 -61.28
CA MET A 1 0.07 -20.53 -60.34
C MET A 1 -0.41 -19.09 -60.26
N SER A 2 -1.63 -18.80 -59.79
CA SER A 2 -2.25 -19.09 -58.48
C SER A 2 -1.60 -18.30 -57.33
N ILE A 3 -1.59 -16.96 -57.45
CA ILE A 3 -1.23 -16.05 -56.34
C ILE A 3 -2.23 -14.92 -56.11
N LEU A 4 -3.41 -14.95 -56.74
CA LEU A 4 -4.42 -13.89 -56.62
C LEU A 4 -5.58 -14.20 -55.65
N SER A 5 -5.48 -15.24 -54.83
CA SER A 5 -6.57 -15.73 -53.95
C SER A 5 -6.31 -15.55 -52.45
N ALA A 6 -5.40 -14.65 -52.05
CA ALA A 6 -5.04 -14.45 -50.64
C ALA A 6 -5.60 -13.16 -50.00
N ILE A 7 -6.28 -12.30 -50.75
CA ILE A 7 -6.81 -11.02 -50.22
C ILE A 7 -8.28 -11.16 -49.75
N ALA A 8 -8.99 -12.19 -50.21
CA ALA A 8 -10.38 -12.44 -49.85
C ALA A 8 -10.65 -12.70 -48.35
N PRO A 9 -9.81 -13.42 -47.57
CA PRO A 9 -10.15 -13.69 -46.17
C PRO A 9 -9.99 -12.46 -45.26
N LEU A 10 -9.21 -11.45 -45.69
CA LEU A 10 -9.06 -10.20 -44.93
C LEU A 10 -10.24 -9.24 -45.13
N ALA A 11 -10.81 -9.21 -46.34
CA ALA A 11 -11.98 -8.39 -46.65
C ALA A 11 -13.27 -8.95 -46.02
N VAL A 12 -13.43 -10.28 -46.00
CA VAL A 12 -14.57 -10.95 -45.33
C VAL A 12 -14.55 -10.74 -43.82
N LEU A 13 -13.37 -10.69 -43.19
CA LEU A 13 -13.21 -10.33 -41.76
C LEU A 13 -13.54 -8.85 -41.47
N ALA A 14 -13.39 -7.96 -42.45
CA ALA A 14 -13.63 -6.53 -42.30
C ALA A 14 -15.09 -6.13 -42.58
N GLU A 15 -15.81 -6.90 -43.39
CA GLU A 15 -17.20 -6.62 -43.77
C GLU A 15 -18.23 -7.20 -42.79
N GLU A 16 -17.83 -8.14 -41.93
CA GLU A 16 -18.70 -8.72 -40.88
C GLU A 16 -18.77 -7.88 -39.58
N THR A 17 -18.12 -6.72 -39.52
CA THR A 17 -17.98 -5.93 -38.28
C THR A 17 -18.77 -4.63 -38.30
N THR A 18 -20.08 -4.70 -38.57
CA THR A 18 -20.98 -3.70 -37.97
C THR A 18 -21.54 -4.37 -36.71
N PRO A 19 -20.89 -4.21 -35.52
CA PRO A 19 -21.50 -4.69 -34.30
C PRO A 19 -22.87 -4.04 -34.20
N ASP A 20 -23.89 -4.86 -34.02
CA ASP A 20 -25.24 -4.40 -33.72
C ASP A 20 -25.16 -3.35 -32.59
N PRO A 21 -25.73 -2.13 -32.75
CA PRO A 21 -25.59 -1.06 -31.76
C PRO A 21 -26.07 -1.45 -30.35
N ASP A 22 -26.96 -2.44 -30.26
CA ASP A 22 -27.45 -3.01 -29.00
C ASP A 22 -26.46 -4.01 -28.38
N THR A 23 -25.46 -4.48 -29.14
CA THR A 23 -24.36 -5.32 -28.64
C THR A 23 -23.30 -4.49 -27.90
N VAL A 24 -23.12 -3.22 -28.25
CA VAL A 24 -22.12 -2.32 -27.63
C VAL A 24 -22.69 -1.44 -26.52
N THR A 25 -24.02 -1.40 -26.37
CA THR A 25 -24.68 -0.75 -25.26
C THR A 25 -25.01 -1.83 -24.24
N PRO A 26 -24.18 -2.05 -23.19
CA PRO A 26 -24.58 -2.88 -22.08
C PRO A 26 -25.89 -2.32 -21.55
N GLY A 27 -27.01 -3.00 -21.83
CA GLY A 27 -28.32 -2.58 -21.35
C GLY A 27 -28.37 -2.54 -19.83
N ILE A 28 -29.57 -2.47 -19.25
CA ILE A 28 -29.76 -2.37 -17.79
C ILE A 28 -28.94 -3.43 -17.03
N ILE A 29 -28.82 -4.65 -17.57
CA ILE A 29 -28.01 -5.73 -16.98
C ILE A 29 -26.54 -5.34 -16.86
N GLY A 30 -25.91 -4.84 -17.93
CA GLY A 30 -24.49 -4.49 -17.89
C GLY A 30 -24.21 -3.22 -17.07
N PHE A 31 -25.17 -2.30 -16.97
CA PHE A 31 -25.11 -1.19 -16.01
C PHE A 31 -25.11 -1.70 -14.56
N ILE A 32 -26.00 -2.65 -14.21
CA ILE A 32 -26.06 -3.25 -12.87
C ILE A 32 -24.76 -4.00 -12.55
N VAL A 33 -24.21 -4.76 -13.51
CA VAL A 33 -22.94 -5.48 -13.32
C VAL A 33 -21.80 -4.48 -13.05
N THR A 34 -21.68 -3.43 -13.86
CA THR A 34 -20.63 -2.42 -13.69
C THR A 34 -20.79 -1.66 -12.37
N PHE A 35 -22.04 -1.30 -12.01
CA PHE A 35 -22.36 -0.67 -10.74
C PHE A 35 -21.95 -1.55 -9.55
N LEU A 36 -22.26 -2.85 -9.62
CA LEU A 36 -21.86 -3.80 -8.58
C LEU A 36 -20.33 -3.89 -8.45
N VAL A 37 -19.61 -3.97 -9.57
CA VAL A 37 -18.14 -3.96 -9.57
C VAL A 37 -17.59 -2.68 -8.95
N ALA A 38 -18.17 -1.52 -9.28
CA ALA A 38 -17.78 -0.25 -8.68
C ALA A 38 -18.03 -0.24 -7.16
N VAL A 39 -19.18 -0.72 -6.70
CA VAL A 39 -19.51 -0.82 -5.26
C VAL A 39 -18.52 -1.75 -4.56
N ILE A 40 -18.24 -2.92 -5.12
CA ILE A 40 -17.25 -3.86 -4.57
C ILE A 40 -15.89 -3.18 -4.47
N THR A 41 -15.46 -2.50 -5.52
CA THR A 41 -14.17 -1.78 -5.56
C THR A 41 -14.09 -0.71 -4.47
N VAL A 42 -15.15 0.09 -4.29
CA VAL A 42 -15.23 1.11 -3.24
C VAL A 42 -15.21 0.48 -1.85
N LEU A 43 -15.97 -0.59 -1.62
CA LEU A 43 -15.95 -1.32 -0.35
C LEU A 43 -14.57 -1.88 -0.04
N LEU A 44 -13.84 -2.36 -1.05
CA LEU A 44 -12.48 -2.88 -0.92
C LEU A 44 -11.48 -1.77 -0.55
N ILE A 45 -11.62 -0.58 -1.15
CA ILE A 45 -10.84 0.60 -0.77
C ILE A 45 -11.11 0.98 0.68
N ILE A 46 -12.39 1.06 1.08
CA ILE A 46 -12.77 1.41 2.46
C ILE A 46 -12.25 0.38 3.46
N ASP A 47 -12.36 -0.91 3.13
CA ASP A 47 -11.83 -1.99 3.96
C ASP A 47 -10.30 -1.87 4.11
N MET A 48 -9.59 -1.67 3.00
CA MET A 48 -8.14 -1.51 3.01
C MET A 48 -7.71 -0.30 3.85
N VAL A 49 -8.36 0.86 3.71
CA VAL A 49 -8.07 2.05 4.51
C VAL A 49 -8.36 1.80 5.99
N ARG A 50 -9.49 1.17 6.34
CA ARG A 50 -9.83 0.80 7.72
C ARG A 50 -8.83 -0.17 8.31
N ARG A 51 -8.37 -1.14 7.53
CA ARG A 51 -7.36 -2.13 7.93
C ARG A 51 -6.01 -1.46 8.19
N VAL A 52 -5.52 -0.66 7.24
CA VAL A 52 -4.26 0.08 7.36
C VAL A 52 -4.29 1.00 8.58
N ARG A 53 -5.37 1.78 8.76
CA ARG A 53 -5.54 2.60 9.96
C ARG A 53 -5.46 1.76 11.23
N ARG A 54 -6.22 0.68 11.33
CA ARG A 54 -6.23 -0.19 12.51
C ARG A 54 -4.86 -0.80 12.83
N VAL A 55 -4.06 -1.15 11.82
CA VAL A 55 -2.71 -1.69 12.02
C VAL A 55 -1.72 -0.60 12.44
N ASN A 56 -1.76 0.57 11.79
CA ASN A 56 -0.82 1.66 12.04
C ASN A 56 -1.03 2.35 13.39
N TYR A 57 -2.27 2.48 13.89
CA TYR A 57 -2.51 3.03 15.23
C TYR A 57 -1.80 2.24 16.33
N ARG A 58 -1.62 0.94 16.15
CA ARG A 58 -0.91 0.09 17.12
C ARG A 58 0.60 0.27 17.08
N ALA A 59 1.15 0.69 15.94
CA ALA A 59 2.58 0.95 15.78
C ALA A 59 2.96 2.30 16.38
N GLN A 60 2.19 3.35 16.11
CA GLN A 60 2.49 4.71 16.61
C GLN A 60 2.56 4.77 18.14
N VAL A 61 1.65 4.07 18.84
CA VAL A 61 1.68 4.00 20.32
C VAL A 61 2.95 3.30 20.83
N ARG A 62 3.46 2.29 20.12
CA ARG A 62 4.71 1.60 20.51
C ARG A 62 5.94 2.46 20.24
N ASP A 63 5.95 3.18 19.11
CA ASP A 63 7.05 4.06 18.74
C ASP A 63 7.20 5.21 19.76
N GLU A 64 6.07 5.76 20.22
CA GLU A 64 6.07 6.83 21.23
C GLU A 64 6.59 6.33 22.60
N LEU A 65 6.16 5.14 23.02
CA LEU A 65 6.67 4.47 24.23
C LEU A 65 8.17 4.13 24.12
N GLU A 66 8.62 3.62 22.98
CA GLU A 66 10.05 3.35 22.74
C GLU A 66 10.87 4.64 22.74
N SER A 67 10.33 5.74 22.22
CA SER A 67 10.99 7.05 22.24
C SER A 67 11.15 7.60 23.66
N GLU A 68 10.12 7.45 24.51
CA GLU A 68 10.19 7.84 25.93
C GLU A 68 11.16 6.98 26.72
N LEU A 69 11.18 5.66 26.47
CA LEU A 69 12.14 4.75 27.09
C LEU A 69 13.57 5.04 26.63
N ALA A 70 13.77 5.35 25.35
CA ALA A 70 15.08 5.74 24.82
C ALA A 70 15.55 7.08 25.40
N ALA A 71 14.67 8.07 25.53
CA ALA A 71 14.96 9.35 26.16
C ALA A 71 15.34 9.20 27.64
N GLN A 72 14.61 8.38 28.40
CA GLN A 72 14.94 8.07 29.80
C GLN A 72 16.26 7.31 29.94
N LYS A 73 16.53 6.37 29.03
CA LYS A 73 17.79 5.61 29.02
C LYS A 73 18.99 6.51 28.67
N ALA A 74 18.82 7.42 27.71
CA ALA A 74 19.83 8.42 27.38
C ALA A 74 20.09 9.36 28.57
N ALA A 75 19.05 9.86 29.22
CA ALA A 75 19.15 10.71 30.41
C ALA A 75 19.81 10.00 31.61
N GLY A 76 19.52 8.71 31.84
CA GLY A 76 20.16 7.92 32.91
C GLY A 76 21.59 7.47 32.60
N SER A 77 21.96 7.35 31.32
CA SER A 77 23.31 6.87 30.91
C SER A 77 24.40 7.95 31.00
N GLY A 78 24.04 9.23 30.93
CA GLY A 78 24.98 10.35 31.08
C GLY A 78 25.50 10.55 32.50
N ASP A 79 24.75 10.11 33.51
CA ASP A 79 25.11 10.24 34.93
C ASP A 79 26.07 9.12 35.37
N ALA A 80 25.86 7.89 34.88
CA ALA A 80 26.70 6.73 35.23
C ALA A 80 28.15 6.82 34.73
N THR A 81 28.39 7.50 33.60
CA THR A 81 29.75 7.61 33.02
C THR A 81 30.62 8.61 33.78
N THR A 82 30.01 9.64 34.39
CA THR A 82 30.76 10.69 35.11
C THR A 82 31.20 10.22 36.50
N ALA A 83 30.46 9.31 37.15
CA ALA A 83 30.84 8.76 38.45
C ALA A 83 32.01 7.76 38.39
N SER A 84 32.23 7.09 37.25
CA SER A 84 33.30 6.08 37.12
C SER A 84 34.69 6.69 36.84
N GLY A 85 34.77 7.95 36.41
CA GLY A 85 36.03 8.65 36.11
C GLY A 85 36.67 9.36 37.30
N ALA A 86 35.98 9.46 38.45
CA ALA A 86 36.46 10.16 39.64
C ALA A 86 37.09 9.25 40.71
N SER A 87 37.13 7.94 40.50
CA SER A 87 37.79 6.97 41.40
C SER A 87 39.21 6.67 40.94
N GLY A 88 40.04 7.72 40.87
CA GLY A 88 41.43 7.65 40.43
C GLY A 88 42.29 8.55 41.30
N THR A 89 42.64 8.03 42.47
CA THR A 89 43.86 8.34 43.25
C THR A 89 44.13 9.80 43.59
N ASP A 90 43.72 10.22 44.79
CA ASP A 90 44.56 11.10 45.63
C ASP A 90 44.19 10.89 47.10
N GLY A 91 44.95 10.00 47.76
CA GLY A 91 44.88 9.82 49.20
C GLY A 91 45.63 10.95 49.92
N PRO A 92 45.04 11.61 50.93
CA PRO A 92 45.68 12.74 51.59
C PRO A 92 46.76 12.29 52.58
N LYS A 93 47.79 13.14 52.60
CA LYS A 93 49.04 13.14 53.38
C LYS A 93 48.92 12.80 54.87
N ALA A 94 49.98 12.17 55.39
CA ALA A 94 50.49 12.31 56.77
C ALA A 94 52.00 12.57 56.71
#